data_AF-A0A929H2D1-F1
#
_entry.id   AF-A0A929H2D1-F1
#
_cell.length_a   1.000
_cell.length_b   1.000
_cell.length_c   1.000
_cell.angle_alpha   90.00
_cell.angle_beta   90.00
_cell.angle_gamma   90.00
#
_symmetry.space_group_name_H-M   'P 1'
#
loop_
_entity.id
_entity.type
_entity.pdbx_description
1 polymer ?
#
loop_
_entity_poly.entity_id
_entity_poly.type
_entity_poly.pdbx_seq_one_letter_code
_entity_poly.pdbx_strand_id
1 'polypeptide(L)'
;MDKDEIKNTWQGASRSIEHFSKEEIGKLFNQKSRTIMRKFILWFIISIILSIGLLLYLVITSVLRFDDLNFVFVNLLLIILTIFFLTEYLKGYYKLNSIKIANGNLKKMIQQKIRLIKRYLIGTKLSSLIIIPFVILLMISIYVFFEKEDMIKVLVTDDAIWGLIFGGIVAIIIKWWVRKKMRKYFESNLTRLENNLKEIQDLI
;
A
#
# COMPACT_ATOMS: atom_id res chain seq x y z
N MET A 1 31.11 10.37 -1.67
CA MET A 1 30.98 9.52 -0.48
C MET A 1 30.48 8.17 -0.93
N ASP A 2 31.43 7.24 -1.03
CA ASP A 2 31.27 5.99 -1.77
C ASP A 2 30.58 4.91 -0.93
N LYS A 3 29.92 3.97 -1.58
CA LYS A 3 29.19 2.86 -0.91
C LYS A 3 30.10 2.01 -0.01
N ASP A 4 31.40 2.02 -0.25
CA ASP A 4 32.39 1.25 0.51
C ASP A 4 32.80 1.94 1.82
N GLU A 5 32.71 3.27 1.90
CA GLU A 5 32.95 4.04 3.14
C GLU A 5 31.90 3.70 4.22
N ILE A 6 30.63 3.60 3.83
CA ILE A 6 29.51 3.31 4.73
C ILE A 6 29.55 1.85 5.22
N LYS A 7 30.07 0.93 4.40
CA LYS A 7 30.20 -0.49 4.78
C LYS A 7 31.34 -0.71 5.77
N ASN A 8 32.44 0.03 5.61
CA ASN A 8 33.58 0.02 6.54
C ASN A 8 33.22 0.65 7.89
N THR A 9 32.34 1.66 7.94
CA THR A 9 31.89 2.24 9.22
C THR A 9 31.07 1.24 10.05
N TRP A 10 30.35 0.30 9.42
CA TRP A 10 29.53 -0.70 10.11
C TRP A 10 30.29 -1.97 10.51
N GLN A 11 31.29 -2.39 9.73
CA GLN A 11 32.12 -3.56 10.10
C GLN A 11 33.16 -3.23 11.18
N GLY A 12 33.53 -1.97 11.36
CA GLY A 12 34.33 -1.49 12.50
C GLY A 12 33.53 -1.18 13.76
N ALA A 13 32.19 -1.13 13.68
CA ALA A 13 31.29 -0.75 14.78
C ALA A 13 31.01 -1.89 15.79
N SER A 14 31.82 -2.94 15.81
CA SER A 14 32.00 -3.78 17.00
C SER A 14 32.90 -3.13 18.05
N ARG A 15 33.54 -1.99 17.72
CA ARG A 15 34.23 -1.13 18.68
C ARG A 15 33.28 -0.03 19.16
N SER A 16 32.82 -0.21 20.39
CA SER A 16 32.25 0.77 21.33
C SER A 16 31.31 1.84 20.74
N ILE A 17 30.01 1.55 20.82
CA ILE A 17 28.90 2.52 20.69
C ILE A 17 28.97 3.65 21.76
N GLU A 18 29.90 3.58 22.71
CA GLU A 18 30.12 4.57 23.79
C GLU A 18 30.48 5.99 23.32
N HIS A 19 30.82 6.22 22.04
CA HIS A 19 31.26 7.53 21.56
C HIS A 19 30.24 8.37 20.78
N PHE A 20 29.01 7.88 20.54
CA PHE A 20 28.01 8.69 19.83
C PHE A 20 27.14 9.49 20.81
N SER A 21 27.06 10.81 20.61
CA SER A 21 26.15 11.66 21.37
C SER A 21 24.68 11.29 21.11
N LYS A 22 23.78 11.51 22.09
CA LYS A 22 22.33 11.30 21.93
C LYS A 22 21.76 12.00 20.68
N GLU A 23 22.35 13.12 20.29
CA GLU A 23 21.96 13.88 19.10
C GLU A 23 22.41 13.22 17.79
N GLU A 24 23.59 12.62 17.74
CA GLU A 24 24.09 11.88 16.55
C GLU A 24 23.34 10.58 16.33
N ILE A 25 23.07 9.83 17.41
CA ILE A 25 22.19 8.64 17.37
C ILE A 25 20.80 9.06 16.89
N GLY A 26 20.28 10.18 17.38
CA GLY A 26 19.01 10.75 16.94
C GLY A 26 18.99 11.15 15.46
N LYS A 27 20.08 11.71 14.94
CA LYS A 27 20.22 12.10 13.52
C LYS A 27 20.32 10.87 12.60
N LEU A 28 21.16 9.88 12.93
CA LEU A 28 21.31 8.63 12.18
C LEU A 28 20.00 7.83 12.15
N PHE A 29 19.29 7.78 13.28
CA PHE A 29 17.99 7.14 13.37
C PHE A 29 16.94 7.90 12.55
N ASN A 30 16.93 9.23 12.58
CA ASN A 30 16.03 10.04 11.75
C ASN A 30 16.29 9.79 10.25
N GLN A 31 17.54 9.64 9.82
CA GLN A 31 17.86 9.32 8.43
C GLN A 31 17.37 7.92 8.03
N LYS A 32 17.62 6.87 8.83
CA LYS A 32 17.13 5.51 8.55
C LYS A 32 15.60 5.43 8.57
N SER A 33 14.95 6.03 9.56
CA SER A 33 13.49 6.04 9.67
C SER A 33 12.83 6.85 8.55
N ARG A 34 13.44 7.96 8.09
CA ARG A 34 12.98 8.70 6.90
C ARG A 34 13.02 7.85 5.64
N THR A 35 14.05 7.01 5.45
CA THR A 35 14.13 6.13 4.27
C THR A 35 13.04 5.07 4.27
N ILE A 36 12.76 4.46 5.43
CA ILE A 36 11.64 3.51 5.59
C ILE A 36 10.29 4.23 5.43
N MET A 37 10.16 5.46 5.92
CA MET A 37 8.93 6.25 5.80
C MET A 37 8.65 6.67 4.36
N ARG A 38 9.67 7.14 3.62
CA ARG A 38 9.58 7.49 2.20
C ARG A 38 9.05 6.34 1.37
N LYS A 39 9.51 5.13 1.68
CA LYS A 39 9.06 3.89 1.08
C LYS A 39 7.56 3.63 1.26
N PHE A 40 7.01 3.88 2.45
CA PHE A 40 5.56 3.82 2.68
C PHE A 40 4.81 4.94 1.96
N ILE A 41 5.34 6.17 1.99
CA ILE A 41 4.76 7.32 1.30
C ILE A 41 4.64 7.06 -0.20
N LEU A 42 5.69 6.51 -0.84
CA LEU A 42 5.66 6.13 -2.25
C LEU A 42 4.56 5.12 -2.55
N TRP A 43 4.32 4.16 -1.65
CA TRP A 43 3.26 3.18 -1.82
C TRP A 43 1.86 3.82 -1.80
N PHE A 44 1.64 4.77 -0.89
CA PHE A 44 0.41 5.57 -0.86
C PHE A 44 0.23 6.38 -2.14
N ILE A 45 1.28 7.07 -2.60
CA ILE A 45 1.24 7.89 -3.83
C ILE A 45 0.88 7.03 -5.04
N ILE A 46 1.55 5.89 -5.23
CA ILE A 46 1.25 4.96 -6.33
C ILE A 46 -0.21 4.49 -6.25
N SER A 47 -0.68 4.12 -5.06
CA SER A 47 -2.04 3.65 -4.85
C SER A 47 -3.08 4.74 -5.16
N ILE A 48 -2.81 5.99 -4.80
CA ILE A 48 -3.65 7.16 -5.11
C ILE A 48 -3.70 7.37 -6.63
N ILE A 49 -2.56 7.40 -7.32
CA ILE A 49 -2.49 7.59 -8.77
C ILE A 49 -3.27 6.49 -9.50
N LEU A 50 -3.05 5.22 -9.13
CA LEU A 50 -3.77 4.09 -9.72
C LEU A 50 -5.29 4.18 -9.48
N SER A 51 -5.70 4.61 -8.28
CA SER A 51 -7.13 4.78 -7.96
C SER A 51 -7.76 5.90 -8.80
N ILE A 52 -7.06 7.02 -9.00
CA ILE A 52 -7.53 8.12 -9.86
C ILE A 52 -7.65 7.64 -11.31
N GLY A 53 -6.62 6.95 -11.83
CA GLY A 53 -6.65 6.40 -13.19
C GLY A 53 -7.80 5.42 -13.39
N LEU A 54 -8.05 4.55 -12.40
CA LEU A 54 -9.18 3.63 -12.43
C LEU A 54 -10.54 4.36 -12.39
N LEU A 55 -10.68 5.40 -11.58
CA LEU A 55 -11.90 6.22 -11.56
C LEU A 55 -12.18 6.86 -12.91
N LEU A 56 -11.16 7.45 -13.54
CA LEU A 56 -11.29 8.03 -14.88
C LEU A 56 -11.73 6.97 -15.89
N TYR A 57 -11.08 5.80 -15.88
CA TYR A 57 -11.48 4.68 -16.72
C TYR A 57 -12.96 4.32 -16.53
N LEU A 58 -13.39 4.04 -15.29
CA LEU A 58 -14.75 3.61 -15.00
C LEU A 58 -15.80 4.66 -15.38
N VAL A 59 -15.52 5.95 -15.16
CA VAL A 59 -16.43 7.04 -15.54
C VAL A 59 -16.52 7.14 -17.06
N ILE A 60 -15.39 7.17 -17.77
CA ILE A 60 -15.35 7.29 -19.23
C ILE A 60 -16.06 6.11 -19.88
N THR A 61 -15.76 4.87 -19.47
CA THR A 61 -16.39 3.70 -20.06
C THR A 61 -17.89 3.64 -19.78
N SER A 62 -18.32 4.03 -18.57
CA SER A 62 -19.76 4.08 -18.24
C SER A 62 -20.51 5.12 -19.07
N VAL A 63 -19.90 6.27 -19.38
CA VAL A 63 -20.51 7.27 -20.26
C VAL A 63 -20.56 6.78 -21.71
N LEU A 64 -19.50 6.11 -22.19
CA LEU A 64 -19.44 5.56 -23.54
C LEU A 64 -20.41 4.40 -23.79
N ARG A 65 -20.81 3.70 -22.72
CA ARG A 65 -21.73 2.56 -22.75
C ARG A 65 -22.95 2.79 -21.86
N PHE A 66 -23.50 4.00 -21.90
CA PHE A 66 -24.63 4.40 -21.05
C PHE A 66 -25.93 3.65 -21.36
N ASP A 67 -26.03 3.10 -22.57
CA ASP A 67 -27.10 2.24 -23.05
C ASP A 67 -27.16 0.88 -22.35
N ASP A 68 -26.02 0.34 -21.88
CA ASP A 68 -25.97 -0.89 -21.09
C ASP A 68 -26.06 -0.58 -19.59
N LEU A 69 -27.29 -0.52 -19.08
CA LEU A 69 -27.55 -0.20 -17.67
C LEU A 69 -26.90 -1.17 -16.68
N ASN A 70 -26.69 -2.44 -17.06
CA ASN A 70 -26.03 -3.42 -16.18
C ASN A 70 -24.55 -3.12 -16.07
N PHE A 71 -23.90 -2.81 -17.19
CA PHE A 71 -22.51 -2.36 -17.22
C PHE A 71 -22.31 -1.08 -16.40
N VAL A 72 -23.19 -0.09 -16.58
CA VAL A 72 -23.16 1.16 -15.80
C VAL A 72 -23.32 0.88 -14.31
N PHE A 73 -24.25 0.00 -13.92
CA PHE A 73 -24.47 -0.35 -12.51
C PHE A 73 -23.24 -1.00 -11.88
N VAL A 74 -22.61 -1.97 -12.57
CA VAL A 74 -21.39 -2.62 -12.07
C VAL A 74 -20.24 -1.62 -11.96
N ASN A 75 -20.06 -0.74 -12.95
CA ASN A 75 -19.05 0.30 -12.88
C ASN A 75 -19.33 1.30 -11.74
N LEU A 76 -20.59 1.62 -11.46
CA LEU A 76 -20.95 2.46 -10.34
C LEU A 76 -20.55 1.83 -9.00
N LEU A 77 -20.77 0.52 -8.83
CA LEU A 77 -20.30 -0.21 -7.65
C LEU A 77 -18.77 -0.16 -7.53
N LEU A 78 -18.06 -0.38 -8.64
CA LEU A 78 -16.59 -0.28 -8.69
C LEU A 78 -16.10 1.14 -8.37
N ILE A 79 -16.80 2.18 -8.84
CA ILE A 79 -16.50 3.59 -8.53
C ILE A 79 -16.63 3.84 -7.02
N ILE A 80 -17.75 3.44 -6.40
CA ILE A 80 -17.98 3.62 -4.95
C ILE A 80 -16.87 2.94 -4.15
N LEU A 81 -16.53 1.70 -4.49
CA LEU A 81 -15.44 0.96 -3.83
C LEU A 81 -14.08 1.64 -4.04
N THR A 82 -13.81 2.13 -5.26
CA THR A 82 -12.55 2.83 -5.57
C THR A 82 -12.44 4.13 -4.80
N ILE A 83 -13.52 4.90 -4.67
CA ILE A 83 -13.58 6.12 -3.84
C ILE A 83 -13.30 5.76 -2.38
N PHE A 84 -13.93 4.71 -1.84
CA PHE A 84 -13.67 4.25 -0.48
C PHE A 84 -12.17 3.98 -0.25
N PHE A 85 -11.53 3.20 -1.12
CA PHE A 85 -10.09 2.92 -1.03
C PHE A 85 -9.23 4.17 -1.18
N LEU A 86 -9.56 5.05 -2.13
CA LEU A 86 -8.85 6.32 -2.34
C LEU A 86 -8.88 7.18 -1.08
N THR A 87 -10.03 7.30 -0.41
CA THR A 87 -10.13 8.07 0.85
C THR A 87 -9.27 7.47 1.96
N GLU A 88 -9.20 6.15 2.08
CA GLU A 88 -8.33 5.48 3.05
C GLU A 88 -6.84 5.68 2.75
N TYR A 89 -6.45 5.63 1.47
CA TYR A 89 -5.07 5.94 1.04
C TYR A 89 -4.71 7.40 1.31
N LEU A 90 -5.61 8.35 1.04
CA LEU A 90 -5.42 9.77 1.35
C LEU A 90 -5.29 10.00 2.85
N LYS A 91 -6.20 9.47 3.68
CA LYS A 91 -6.11 9.57 5.15
C LYS A 91 -4.79 8.97 5.66
N GLY A 92 -4.36 7.84 5.12
CA GLY A 92 -3.09 7.20 5.45
C GLY A 92 -1.90 8.09 5.12
N TYR A 93 -1.86 8.63 3.91
CA TYR A 93 -0.83 9.57 3.45
C TYR A 93 -0.76 10.81 4.36
N TYR A 94 -1.89 11.48 4.59
CA TYR A 94 -1.95 12.70 5.41
C TYR A 94 -1.51 12.43 6.86
N LYS A 95 -2.03 11.39 7.51
CA LYS A 95 -1.65 11.04 8.88
C LYS A 95 -0.17 10.70 9.00
N LEU A 96 0.40 10.04 8.01
CA LEU A 96 1.79 9.64 8.01
C LEU A 96 2.73 10.84 7.79
N ASN A 97 2.32 11.79 6.94
CA ASN A 97 3.05 13.02 6.66
C ASN A 97 2.89 14.09 7.76
N SER A 98 1.77 14.09 8.49
CA SER A 98 1.50 15.04 9.57
C SER A 98 2.27 14.73 10.86
N ILE A 99 2.79 13.51 11.05
CA ILE A 99 3.65 13.17 12.19
C ILE A 99 5.03 13.79 11.98
N LYS A 100 5.15 15.04 12.42
CA LYS A 100 6.41 15.75 12.62
C LYS A 100 7.05 15.31 13.94
N ILE A 101 8.32 15.70 14.15
CA ILE A 101 8.99 15.57 15.45
C ILE A 101 8.25 16.48 16.43
N ALA A 102 7.21 15.94 17.08
CA ALA A 102 6.45 16.68 18.07
C ALA A 102 7.29 16.79 19.34
N ASN A 103 7.72 18.01 19.65
CA ASN A 103 8.26 18.41 20.96
C ASN A 103 9.44 17.57 21.46
N GLY A 104 10.48 17.39 20.64
CA GLY A 104 11.77 16.83 21.08
C GLY A 104 11.79 15.34 21.45
N ASN A 105 10.64 14.65 21.50
CA ASN A 105 10.59 13.25 21.91
C ASN A 105 10.55 12.31 20.69
N LEU A 106 11.76 12.02 20.17
CA LEU A 106 12.00 11.09 19.06
C LEU A 106 11.28 9.74 19.27
N LYS A 107 11.31 9.20 20.49
CA LYS A 107 10.64 7.93 20.88
C LYS A 107 9.13 7.98 20.64
N LYS A 108 8.46 9.05 21.06
CA LYS A 108 6.99 9.20 20.91
C LYS A 108 6.59 9.30 19.43
N MET A 109 7.37 10.02 18.62
CA MET A 109 7.15 10.12 17.18
C MET A 109 7.27 8.74 16.49
N ILE A 110 8.27 7.95 16.87
CA ILE A 110 8.51 6.62 16.31
C ILE A 110 7.38 5.66 16.67
N GLN A 111 6.96 5.64 17.93
CA GLN A 111 5.85 4.81 18.39
C GLN A 111 4.55 5.12 17.66
N GLN A 112 4.25 6.40 17.41
CA GLN A 112 3.06 6.80 16.64
C GLN A 112 3.12 6.31 15.19
N LYS A 113 4.30 6.42 14.55
CA LYS A 113 4.54 5.94 13.18
C LYS A 113 4.40 4.42 13.09
N ILE A 114 5.01 3.67 14.01
CA ILE A 114 4.87 2.20 14.11
C ILE A 114 3.40 1.83 14.29
N ARG A 115 2.67 2.51 15.18
CA ARG A 115 1.26 2.22 15.45
C ARG A 115 0.38 2.44 14.22
N LEU A 116 0.60 3.51 13.45
CA LEU A 116 -0.10 3.73 12.19
C LEU A 116 0.19 2.63 11.16
N ILE A 117 1.46 2.26 11.00
CA ILE A 117 1.88 1.19 10.07
C ILE A 117 1.24 -0.15 10.46
N LYS A 118 1.22 -0.50 11.77
CA LYS A 118 0.53 -1.69 12.29
C LYS A 118 -0.97 -1.67 12.01
N ARG A 119 -1.63 -0.53 12.25
CA ARG A 119 -3.07 -0.39 11.99
C ARG A 119 -3.39 -0.56 10.51
N TYR A 120 -2.53 -0.05 9.63
CA TYR A 120 -2.67 -0.21 8.19
C TYR A 120 -2.53 -1.68 7.76
N LEU A 121 -1.56 -2.42 8.32
CA LEU A 121 -1.42 -3.87 8.09
C LEU A 121 -2.66 -4.66 8.51
N ILE A 122 -3.22 -4.35 9.67
CA ILE A 122 -4.44 -5.00 10.16
C ILE A 122 -5.63 -4.68 9.24
N GLY A 123 -5.76 -3.40 8.83
CA GLY A 123 -6.78 -2.96 7.87
C GLY A 123 -6.67 -3.68 6.51
N THR A 124 -5.45 -3.89 6.02
CA THR A 124 -5.22 -4.65 4.77
C THR A 124 -5.62 -6.12 4.86
N LYS A 125 -5.70 -6.69 6.07
CA LYS A 125 -6.20 -8.05 6.28
C LYS A 125 -7.72 -8.12 6.09
N LEU A 126 -8.45 -7.11 6.56
CA LEU A 126 -9.91 -7.03 6.38
C LEU A 126 -10.29 -6.71 4.93
N SER A 127 -9.60 -5.75 4.30
CA SER A 127 -9.87 -5.39 2.90
C SER A 127 -9.51 -6.51 1.90
N SER A 128 -8.74 -7.52 2.33
CA SER A 128 -8.39 -8.69 1.51
C SER A 128 -9.55 -9.63 1.18
N LEU A 129 -10.71 -9.47 1.83
CA LEU A 129 -11.94 -10.19 1.48
C LEU A 129 -12.64 -9.53 0.29
N ILE A 130 -12.62 -8.20 0.24
CA ILE A 130 -13.29 -7.40 -0.80
C ILE A 130 -12.47 -7.37 -2.10
N ILE A 131 -11.16 -7.58 -2.03
CA ILE A 131 -10.27 -7.50 -3.20
C ILE A 131 -10.57 -8.53 -4.28
N ILE A 132 -11.02 -9.73 -3.91
CA ILE A 132 -11.32 -10.80 -4.87
C ILE A 132 -12.55 -10.44 -5.72
N PRO A 133 -13.74 -10.21 -5.14
CA PRO A 133 -14.91 -9.82 -5.93
C PRO A 133 -14.68 -8.51 -6.69
N PHE A 134 -13.92 -7.58 -6.13
CA PHE A 134 -13.56 -6.33 -6.83
C PHE A 134 -12.75 -6.58 -8.11
N VAL A 135 -11.68 -7.40 -8.04
CA VAL A 135 -10.85 -7.69 -9.22
C VAL A 135 -11.64 -8.46 -10.27
N ILE A 136 -12.49 -9.41 -9.85
CA ILE A 136 -13.35 -10.15 -10.77
C ILE A 136 -14.29 -9.20 -11.51
N LEU A 137 -15.03 -8.35 -10.80
CA LEU A 137 -15.94 -7.38 -11.40
C LEU A 137 -15.21 -6.40 -12.32
N LEU A 138 -13.99 -5.98 -11.95
CA LEU A 138 -13.16 -5.12 -12.79
C LEU A 138 -12.74 -5.82 -14.10
N MET A 139 -12.36 -7.09 -14.05
CA MET A 139 -11.99 -7.85 -15.24
C MET A 139 -13.19 -8.04 -16.17
N ILE A 140 -14.38 -8.32 -15.63
CA ILE A 140 -15.62 -8.40 -16.41
C ILE A 140 -15.91 -7.05 -17.05
N SER A 141 -15.83 -5.95 -16.30
CA SER A 141 -16.02 -4.59 -16.84
C SER A 141 -15.07 -4.31 -18.00
N ILE A 142 -13.79 -4.65 -17.85
CA ILE A 142 -12.80 -4.50 -18.92
C ILE A 142 -13.17 -5.35 -20.14
N TYR A 143 -13.49 -6.62 -19.95
CA TYR A 143 -13.82 -7.54 -21.03
C TYR A 143 -15.08 -7.09 -21.79
N VAL A 144 -16.17 -6.80 -21.08
CA VAL A 144 -17.42 -6.27 -21.64
C VAL A 144 -17.15 -5.01 -22.46
N PHE A 145 -16.33 -4.08 -21.96
CA PHE A 145 -16.00 -2.86 -22.69
C PHE A 145 -15.27 -3.14 -24.02
N PHE A 146 -14.33 -4.09 -24.07
CA PHE A 146 -13.57 -4.40 -25.28
C PHE A 146 -14.35 -5.27 -26.28
N GLU A 147 -15.18 -6.18 -25.80
CA GLU A 147 -15.99 -7.06 -26.64
C GLU A 147 -17.15 -6.31 -27.31
N LYS A 148 -17.50 -5.12 -26.79
CA LYS A 148 -18.62 -4.28 -27.27
C LYS A 148 -19.99 -4.99 -27.25
N GLU A 149 -20.11 -6.04 -26.47
CA GLU A 149 -21.36 -6.76 -26.25
C GLU A 149 -22.04 -6.35 -24.94
N ASP A 150 -23.36 -6.51 -24.86
CA ASP A 150 -24.13 -6.25 -23.64
C ASP A 150 -23.64 -7.14 -22.49
N MET A 151 -23.53 -6.58 -21.30
CA MET A 151 -23.00 -7.26 -20.12
C MET A 151 -23.73 -8.58 -19.81
N ILE A 152 -25.06 -8.62 -19.98
CA ILE A 152 -25.83 -9.84 -19.78
C ILE A 152 -25.45 -10.92 -20.80
N LYS A 153 -25.29 -10.55 -22.08
CA LYS A 153 -24.90 -11.51 -23.12
C LYS A 153 -23.52 -12.07 -22.84
N VAL A 154 -22.58 -11.18 -22.51
CA VAL A 154 -21.23 -11.57 -22.12
C VAL A 154 -21.27 -12.54 -20.95
N LEU A 155 -22.04 -12.28 -19.90
CA LEU A 155 -22.10 -13.16 -18.72
C LEU A 155 -22.70 -14.55 -18.98
N VAL A 156 -23.41 -14.75 -20.09
CA VAL A 156 -24.06 -16.01 -20.45
C VAL A 156 -23.19 -16.84 -21.42
N THR A 157 -22.12 -16.28 -22.00
CA THR A 157 -21.22 -17.02 -22.88
C THR A 157 -20.24 -17.90 -22.10
N ASP A 158 -19.82 -19.01 -22.73
CA ASP A 158 -18.78 -19.89 -22.18
C ASP A 158 -17.45 -19.12 -21.95
N ASP A 159 -17.19 -18.09 -22.76
CA ASP A 159 -16.02 -17.23 -22.64
C ASP A 159 -16.04 -16.39 -21.34
N ALA A 160 -17.21 -15.98 -20.85
CA ALA A 160 -17.30 -15.33 -19.54
C ALA A 160 -16.96 -16.28 -18.40
N ILE A 161 -17.31 -17.56 -18.50
CA ILE A 161 -16.96 -18.55 -17.47
C ILE A 161 -15.44 -18.68 -17.40
N TRP A 162 -14.76 -18.78 -18.54
CA TRP A 162 -13.29 -18.78 -18.60
C TRP A 162 -12.69 -17.46 -18.11
N GLY A 163 -13.30 -16.32 -18.45
CA GLY A 163 -12.91 -15.00 -17.97
C GLY A 163 -13.03 -14.86 -16.45
N LEU A 164 -14.08 -15.40 -15.85
CA LEU A 164 -14.31 -15.44 -14.40
C LEU A 164 -13.28 -16.33 -13.69
N ILE A 165 -13.00 -17.52 -14.24
CA ILE A 165 -12.00 -18.45 -13.70
C ILE A 165 -10.61 -17.81 -13.76
N PHE A 166 -10.24 -17.26 -14.92
CA PHE A 166 -8.94 -16.61 -15.10
C PHE A 166 -8.80 -15.35 -14.23
N GLY A 167 -9.83 -14.50 -14.21
CA GLY A 167 -9.90 -13.33 -13.33
C GLY A 167 -9.81 -13.69 -11.85
N GLY A 168 -10.45 -14.78 -11.43
CA GLY A 168 -10.34 -15.32 -10.08
C GLY A 168 -8.93 -15.79 -9.73
N ILE A 169 -8.27 -16.52 -10.63
CA ILE A 169 -6.87 -16.97 -10.45
C ILE A 169 -5.94 -15.75 -10.35
N VAL A 170 -6.08 -14.78 -11.25
CA VAL A 170 -5.31 -13.53 -11.22
C VAL A 170 -5.56 -12.78 -9.92
N ALA A 171 -6.80 -12.68 -9.45
CA ALA A 171 -7.14 -12.04 -8.18
C ALA A 171 -6.47 -12.73 -6.98
N ILE A 172 -6.43 -14.07 -6.97
CA ILE A 172 -5.75 -14.86 -5.94
C ILE A 172 -4.24 -14.60 -5.97
N ILE A 173 -3.63 -14.58 -7.16
CA ILE A 173 -2.19 -14.30 -7.33
C ILE A 173 -1.87 -12.88 -6.87
N ILE A 174 -2.64 -11.88 -7.30
CA ILE A 174 -2.46 -10.48 -6.88
C ILE A 174 -2.61 -10.37 -5.36
N LYS A 175 -3.66 -10.97 -4.78
CA LYS A 175 -3.86 -10.99 -3.33
C LYS A 175 -2.69 -11.63 -2.60
N TRP A 176 -2.22 -12.77 -3.06
CA TRP A 176 -1.08 -13.47 -2.47
C TRP A 176 0.21 -12.64 -2.58
N TRP A 177 0.47 -12.05 -3.75
CA TRP A 177 1.65 -11.23 -3.99
C TRP A 177 1.64 -9.96 -3.15
N VAL A 178 0.52 -9.23 -3.13
CA VAL A 178 0.33 -8.04 -2.27
C VAL A 178 0.53 -8.44 -0.81
N ARG A 179 -0.12 -9.50 -0.32
CA ARG A 179 0.04 -9.96 1.06
C ARG A 179 1.49 -10.35 1.38
N LYS A 180 2.15 -11.11 0.51
CA LYS A 180 3.54 -11.56 0.69
C LYS A 180 4.51 -10.38 0.67
N LYS A 181 4.35 -9.45 -0.27
CA LYS A 181 5.20 -8.27 -0.41
C LYS A 181 4.96 -7.29 0.73
N MET A 182 3.71 -7.03 1.09
CA MET A 182 3.34 -6.25 2.27
C MET A 182 3.91 -6.87 3.53
N ARG A 183 3.75 -8.18 3.74
CA ARG A 183 4.27 -8.88 4.92
C ARG A 183 5.79 -8.79 5.00
N LYS A 184 6.51 -9.19 3.95
CA LYS A 184 7.99 -9.14 3.93
C LYS A 184 8.51 -7.72 4.07
N TYR A 185 7.88 -6.75 3.43
CA TYR A 185 8.32 -5.36 3.45
C TYR A 185 8.00 -4.66 4.76
N PHE A 186 6.77 -4.82 5.26
CA PHE A 186 6.33 -4.17 6.46
C PHE A 186 6.87 -4.86 7.71
N GLU A 187 6.82 -6.20 7.83
CA GLU A 187 7.37 -6.90 9.00
C GLU A 187 8.87 -6.65 9.11
N SER A 188 9.64 -6.77 8.02
CA SER A 188 11.09 -6.50 8.07
C SER A 188 11.41 -5.05 8.46
N ASN A 189 10.69 -4.07 7.91
CA ASN A 189 10.90 -2.66 8.25
C ASN A 189 10.40 -2.32 9.66
N LEU A 190 9.33 -2.97 10.12
CA LEU A 190 8.76 -2.80 11.45
C LEU A 190 9.65 -3.42 12.52
N THR A 191 10.14 -4.65 12.32
CA THR A 191 11.14 -5.28 13.19
C THR A 191 12.42 -4.46 13.25
N ARG A 192 12.87 -3.88 12.13
CA ARG A 192 14.01 -2.93 12.14
C ARG A 192 13.71 -1.69 12.97
N LEU A 193 12.51 -1.11 12.85
CA LEU A 193 12.08 0.04 13.65
C LEU A 193 11.96 -0.30 15.14
N GLU A 194 11.49 -1.50 15.48
CA GLU A 194 11.37 -2.00 16.86
C GLU A 194 12.72 -2.33 17.48
N ASN A 195 13.62 -2.96 16.73
CA ASN A 195 14.98 -3.25 17.19
C ASN A 195 15.77 -1.96 17.44
N ASN A 196 15.73 -1.01 16.50
CA ASN A 196 16.40 0.27 16.71
C ASN A 196 15.77 1.05 17.89
N LEU A 197 14.46 0.87 18.19
CA LEU A 197 13.84 1.48 19.37
C LEU A 197 14.37 0.85 20.67
N LYS A 198 14.54 -0.47 20.70
CA LYS A 198 15.12 -1.20 21.85
C LYS A 198 16.55 -0.77 22.12
N GLU A 199 17.40 -0.69 21.09
CA GLU A 199 18.78 -0.21 21.23
C GLU A 199 18.85 1.18 21.88
N ILE A 200 17.91 2.09 21.55
CA ILE A 200 17.83 3.41 22.20
C ILE A 200 17.33 3.30 23.65
N GLN A 201 16.47 2.34 23.98
CA GLN A 201 16.01 2.13 25.36
C GLN A 201 17.11 1.55 26.25
N ASP A 202 18.02 0.76 25.70
CA ASP A 202 19.14 0.17 26.44
C ASP A 202 20.30 1.17 26.63
N LEU A 203 20.29 2.29 25.89
CA LEU A 203 21.30 3.37 25.93
C LEU A 203 20.89 4.61 26.75
N ILE A 204 19.66 4.66 27.29
CA ILE A 204 19.12 5.78 28.09
C ILE A 204 18.77 5.29 29.48
#